data_AF-A0A7Y2JUX1-F1
#
_entry.id   AF-A0A7Y2JUX1-F1
#
_cell.length_a   1.000
_cell.length_b   1.000
_cell.length_c   1.000
_cell.angle_alpha   90.00
_cell.angle_beta   90.00
_cell.angle_gamma   90.00
#
_symmetry.space_group_name_H-M   'P 1'
#
loop_
_entity.id
_entity.type
_entity.pdbx_description
1 polymer ?
#
loop_
_entity_poly.entity_id
_entity_poly.type
_entity_poly.pdbx_seq_one_letter_code
_entity_poly.pdbx_strand_id
1 'polypeptide(L)'
;MVGRGTILGVLGVLMAACGTPQRQDSGSESVEGRVIRPAGLAFPYVKRPACPGEGCAYGTWLACDTVSVYAREADTTERAFYLAREEPFQVLAGAVHVTRPEVVVVTRPTHQIGFQESGVLFQQGDTLFVLDYIAEGFFDAWYRDSIIETEIFWPWEHWYPAKDYEYGGDVVQQGVASFWIQVRNGSGQEGWVPADRASLASANSLDPDPPRCPARAE
;
A
#
# COMPACT_ATOMS: atom_id res chain seq x y z
N MET A 1 9.81 91.24 -1.96
CA MET A 1 10.13 89.79 -2.05
C MET A 1 8.83 89.03 -1.87
N VAL A 2 8.31 88.47 -2.96
CA VAL A 2 7.04 87.72 -3.02
C VAL A 2 7.41 86.34 -3.54
N GLY A 3 7.11 85.30 -2.77
CA GLY A 3 7.28 83.89 -3.13
C GLY A 3 5.92 83.20 -3.13
N ARG A 4 5.54 82.70 -4.30
CA ARG A 4 4.30 81.97 -4.61
C ARG A 4 4.38 80.52 -4.11
N GLY A 5 3.21 79.91 -3.89
CA GLY A 5 3.06 78.46 -3.73
C GLY A 5 1.60 78.03 -3.60
N THR A 6 0.89 78.04 -4.72
CA THR A 6 -0.51 77.57 -4.88
C THR A 6 -0.59 76.05 -4.88
N ILE A 7 -1.54 75.44 -4.17
CA ILE A 7 -2.17 74.17 -4.59
C ILE A 7 -3.68 74.24 -4.32
N LEU A 8 -4.45 74.14 -5.41
CA LEU A 8 -5.91 74.01 -5.45
C LEU A 8 -6.33 72.63 -4.91
N GLY A 9 -7.24 72.61 -3.94
CA GLY A 9 -8.04 71.44 -3.59
C GLY A 9 -9.34 71.44 -4.38
N VAL A 10 -9.51 70.47 -5.27
CA VAL A 10 -10.80 70.21 -5.94
C VAL A 10 -11.50 69.10 -5.15
N LEU A 11 -12.63 69.46 -4.53
CA LEU A 11 -13.61 68.53 -3.99
C LEU A 11 -14.28 67.78 -5.15
N GLY A 12 -13.94 66.51 -5.32
CA GLY A 12 -14.68 65.56 -6.15
C GLY A 12 -15.64 64.75 -5.29
N VAL A 13 -16.94 65.04 -5.40
CA VAL A 13 -18.02 64.16 -4.95
C VAL A 13 -18.03 62.94 -5.87
N LEU A 14 -17.82 61.74 -5.32
CA LEU A 14 -18.05 60.48 -6.04
C LEU A 14 -19.06 59.62 -5.27
N MET A 15 -20.03 59.15 -6.04
CA MET A 15 -21.25 58.52 -5.59
C MET A 15 -21.01 57.18 -4.90
N ALA A 16 -21.78 56.93 -3.85
CA ALA A 16 -21.96 55.61 -3.28
C ALA A 16 -22.72 54.72 -4.27
N ALA A 17 -22.03 53.75 -4.86
CA ALA A 17 -22.65 52.59 -5.47
C ALA A 17 -22.76 51.49 -4.41
N CYS A 18 -24.00 51.07 -4.08
CA CYS A 18 -24.25 49.85 -3.33
C CYS A 18 -23.79 48.64 -4.16
N GLY A 19 -22.52 48.27 -4.01
CA GLY A 19 -22.01 46.98 -4.47
C GLY A 19 -22.45 45.90 -3.49
N THR A 20 -23.34 45.01 -3.94
CA THR A 20 -23.68 43.77 -3.24
C THR A 20 -22.39 42.98 -3.01
N PRO A 21 -22.08 42.53 -1.78
CA PRO A 21 -20.89 41.72 -1.56
C PRO A 21 -21.04 40.41 -2.32
N GLN A 22 -20.19 40.24 -3.32
CA GLN A 22 -20.05 39.01 -4.07
C GLN A 22 -19.52 37.96 -3.10
N ARG A 23 -20.45 37.16 -2.56
CA ARG A 23 -20.16 35.96 -1.76
C ARG A 23 -19.24 35.10 -2.61
N GLN A 24 -17.97 35.06 -2.25
CA GLN A 24 -17.07 34.05 -2.75
C GLN A 24 -17.65 32.72 -2.25
N ASP A 25 -18.37 32.03 -3.13
CA ASP A 25 -18.58 30.60 -2.98
C ASP A 25 -17.18 30.00 -3.01
N SER A 26 -16.63 29.81 -1.80
CA SER A 26 -15.57 28.87 -1.52
C SER A 26 -16.12 27.52 -1.94
N GLY A 27 -15.88 27.17 -3.21
CA GLY A 27 -16.09 25.85 -3.73
C GLY A 27 -15.40 24.89 -2.78
N SER A 28 -16.21 24.12 -2.05
CA SER A 28 -15.75 22.92 -1.38
C SER A 28 -15.32 21.96 -2.49
N GLU A 29 -14.05 22.00 -2.87
CA GLU A 29 -13.43 20.88 -3.56
C GLU A 29 -13.60 19.66 -2.65
N SER A 30 -14.37 18.70 -3.13
CA SER A 30 -14.50 17.37 -2.56
C SER A 30 -13.10 16.76 -2.41
N VAL A 31 -12.68 16.47 -1.18
CA VAL A 31 -11.43 15.77 -0.82
C VAL A 31 -11.57 14.25 -1.08
N GLU A 32 -12.30 13.86 -2.12
CA GLU A 32 -12.35 12.47 -2.58
C GLU A 32 -11.41 12.34 -3.78
N GLY A 33 -10.31 11.60 -3.60
CA GLY A 33 -9.51 11.10 -4.73
C GLY A 33 -8.01 11.44 -4.76
N ARG A 34 -7.45 12.14 -3.76
CA ARG A 34 -5.99 12.35 -3.72
C ARG A 34 -5.29 11.18 -3.02
N VAL A 35 -4.52 10.40 -3.79
CA VAL A 35 -3.62 9.39 -3.23
C VAL A 35 -2.50 10.09 -2.44
N ILE A 36 -2.41 9.80 -1.15
CA ILE A 36 -1.34 10.24 -0.25
C ILE A 36 -0.13 9.33 -0.49
N ARG A 37 1.03 9.96 -0.70
CA ARG A 37 2.33 9.29 -0.85
C ARG A 37 3.38 10.05 -0.02
N PRO A 38 4.37 9.36 0.54
CA PRO A 38 5.48 10.03 1.22
C PRO A 38 6.36 10.74 0.18
N ALA A 39 6.96 11.85 0.59
CA ALA A 39 8.14 12.36 -0.09
C ALA A 39 9.30 11.35 0.09
N GLY A 40 10.19 11.26 -0.90
CA GLY A 40 11.40 10.44 -0.79
C GLY A 40 11.25 8.94 -1.08
N LEU A 41 10.03 8.42 -1.30
CA LEU A 41 9.81 7.03 -1.72
C LEU A 41 9.18 6.96 -3.12
N ALA A 42 9.80 6.20 -4.02
CA ALA A 42 9.29 5.97 -5.36
C ALA A 42 8.20 4.88 -5.38
N PHE A 43 7.22 5.04 -6.27
CA PHE A 43 6.16 4.07 -6.49
C PHE A 43 6.12 3.59 -7.96
N PRO A 44 5.93 2.28 -8.23
CA PRO A 44 5.70 1.23 -7.23
C PRO A 44 6.93 0.96 -6.37
N TYR A 45 6.73 0.84 -5.06
CA TYR A 45 7.76 0.32 -4.16
C TYR A 45 7.80 -1.19 -4.37
N VAL A 46 8.99 -1.76 -4.54
CA VAL A 46 9.13 -3.20 -4.78
C VAL A 46 10.12 -3.81 -3.80
N LYS A 47 9.63 -4.74 -2.98
CA LYS A 47 10.45 -5.52 -2.05
C LYS A 47 10.88 -6.83 -2.70
N ARG A 48 12.18 -7.12 -2.66
CA ARG A 48 12.79 -8.39 -3.10
C ARG A 48 13.95 -8.78 -2.17
N PRO A 49 14.17 -10.09 -1.93
CA PRO A 49 13.18 -11.15 -2.11
C PRO A 49 11.99 -10.92 -1.15
N ALA A 50 10.80 -11.37 -1.54
CA ALA A 50 9.62 -11.28 -0.69
C ALA A 50 8.91 -12.63 -0.60
N CYS A 51 8.58 -13.04 0.62
CA CYS A 51 7.71 -14.17 0.91
C CYS A 51 6.74 -13.71 2.01
N PRO A 52 5.72 -12.90 1.65
CA PRO A 52 4.86 -12.27 2.64
C PRO A 52 3.95 -13.29 3.33
N GLY A 53 3.88 -13.18 4.66
CA GLY A 53 2.97 -13.92 5.51
C GLY A 53 3.54 -15.16 6.20
N GLU A 54 2.81 -15.61 7.22
CA GLU A 54 3.18 -16.75 8.04
C GLU A 54 3.31 -18.04 7.22
N GLY A 55 4.39 -18.77 7.47
CA GLY A 55 4.65 -20.05 6.82
C GLY A 55 4.91 -19.95 5.31
N CYS A 56 5.10 -18.76 4.76
CA CYS A 56 5.42 -18.60 3.34
C CYS A 56 6.70 -19.37 2.98
N ALA A 57 6.62 -20.19 1.94
CA ALA A 57 7.75 -20.98 1.46
C ALA A 57 7.76 -21.04 -0.07
N TYR A 58 8.97 -20.95 -0.63
CA TYR A 58 9.21 -21.33 -2.02
C TYR A 58 9.33 -22.85 -2.13
N GLY A 59 9.15 -23.38 -3.34
CA GLY A 59 9.16 -24.81 -3.61
C GLY A 59 8.06 -25.21 -4.58
N THR A 60 7.55 -26.43 -4.44
CA THR A 60 6.49 -26.95 -5.30
C THR A 60 5.14 -26.39 -4.88
N TRP A 61 4.49 -25.66 -5.77
CA TRP A 61 3.11 -25.21 -5.62
C TRP A 61 2.22 -25.88 -6.67
N LEU A 62 0.90 -25.76 -6.52
CA LEU A 62 -0.08 -26.37 -7.40
C LEU A 62 -1.00 -25.32 -7.99
N ALA A 63 -1.21 -25.33 -9.30
CA ALA A 63 -2.21 -24.48 -9.95
C ALA A 63 -3.60 -25.09 -9.73
N CYS A 64 -4.51 -24.34 -9.13
CA CYS A 64 -5.89 -24.76 -8.87
C CYS A 64 -6.90 -24.28 -9.91
N ASP A 65 -6.45 -23.49 -10.87
CA ASP A 65 -7.19 -23.24 -12.10
C ASP A 65 -6.23 -23.19 -13.30
N THR A 66 -6.72 -22.87 -14.49
CA THR A 66 -5.87 -22.47 -15.60
C THR A 66 -5.30 -21.08 -15.33
N VAL A 67 -3.99 -21.03 -15.11
CA VAL A 67 -3.29 -19.81 -14.69
C VAL A 67 -2.43 -19.29 -15.84
N SER A 68 -2.57 -18.00 -16.14
CA SER A 68 -1.70 -17.33 -17.11
C SER A 68 -0.37 -16.98 -16.46
N VAL A 69 0.72 -17.42 -17.07
CA VAL A 69 2.08 -17.05 -16.67
C VAL A 69 2.62 -16.03 -17.66
N TYR A 70 3.10 -14.90 -17.16
CA TYR A 70 3.54 -13.75 -17.94
C TYR A 70 5.04 -13.74 -18.15
N ALA A 71 5.50 -13.16 -19.25
CA ALA A 71 6.92 -13.10 -19.59
C ALA A 71 7.70 -12.17 -18.66
N ARG A 72 7.04 -11.14 -18.09
CA ARG A 72 7.66 -10.13 -17.24
C ARG A 72 6.86 -9.94 -15.95
N GLU A 73 7.59 -9.64 -14.89
CA GLU A 73 7.03 -9.32 -13.57
C GLU A 73 6.16 -8.06 -13.64
N ALA A 74 4.96 -8.10 -13.05
CA ALA A 74 4.01 -6.98 -13.00
C ALA A 74 3.56 -6.43 -14.38
N ASP A 75 3.76 -7.18 -15.46
CA ASP A 75 3.33 -6.84 -16.81
C ASP A 75 2.49 -7.99 -17.39
N THR A 76 1.18 -7.76 -17.51
CA THR A 76 0.22 -8.75 -18.00
C THR A 76 0.01 -8.72 -19.52
N THR A 77 0.78 -7.91 -20.25
CA THR A 77 0.58 -7.73 -21.70
C THR A 77 1.10 -8.90 -22.53
N GLU A 78 2.11 -9.62 -22.02
CA GLU A 78 2.77 -10.71 -22.74
C GLU A 78 2.71 -12.00 -21.92
N ARG A 79 1.95 -12.98 -22.42
CA ARG A 79 1.75 -14.28 -21.79
C ARG A 79 2.78 -15.27 -22.31
N ALA A 80 3.58 -15.85 -21.42
CA ALA A 80 4.62 -16.83 -21.75
C ALA A 80 4.03 -18.23 -21.97
N PHE A 81 3.21 -18.71 -21.03
CA PHE A 81 2.53 -20.02 -21.10
C PHE A 81 1.34 -20.08 -20.15
N TYR A 82 0.71 -21.25 -20.04
CA TYR A 82 -0.33 -21.55 -19.07
C TYR A 82 0.09 -22.69 -18.17
N LEU A 83 -0.28 -22.60 -16.90
CA LEU A 83 -0.34 -23.76 -16.01
C LEU A 83 -1.76 -24.32 -16.05
N ALA A 84 -1.89 -25.63 -16.25
CA ALA A 84 -3.16 -26.32 -16.15
C ALA A 84 -3.57 -26.48 -14.68
N ARG A 85 -4.87 -26.67 -14.43
CA ARG A 85 -5.34 -27.07 -13.11
C ARG A 85 -4.69 -28.41 -12.71
N GLU A 86 -4.34 -28.51 -11.43
CA GLU A 86 -3.58 -29.61 -10.81
C GLU A 86 -2.16 -29.80 -11.38
N GLU A 87 -1.65 -28.83 -12.14
CA GLU A 87 -0.25 -28.84 -12.58
C GLU A 87 0.67 -28.36 -11.45
N PRO A 88 1.65 -29.18 -11.03
CA PRO A 88 2.67 -28.74 -10.10
C PRO A 88 3.71 -27.85 -10.80
N PHE A 89 4.17 -26.82 -10.11
CA PHE A 89 5.22 -25.91 -10.59
C PHE A 89 6.14 -25.50 -9.45
N GLN A 90 7.35 -25.05 -9.78
CA GLN A 90 8.32 -24.55 -8.82
C GLN A 90 8.20 -23.04 -8.68
N VAL A 91 8.19 -22.52 -7.46
CA VAL A 91 8.38 -21.10 -7.15
C VAL A 91 9.87 -20.84 -6.95
N LEU A 92 10.42 -19.92 -7.73
CA LEU A 92 11.85 -19.61 -7.74
C LEU A 92 12.19 -18.35 -6.94
N ALA A 93 11.31 -17.35 -6.98
CA ALA A 93 11.48 -16.06 -6.32
C ALA A 93 10.12 -15.38 -6.12
N GLY A 94 10.09 -14.38 -5.25
CA GLY A 94 8.90 -13.58 -4.95
C GLY A 94 9.23 -12.10 -4.80
N ALA A 95 8.26 -11.26 -5.13
CA ALA A 95 8.35 -9.80 -5.06
C ALA A 95 7.00 -9.17 -4.70
N VAL A 96 6.99 -8.26 -3.74
CA VAL A 96 5.80 -7.48 -3.37
C VAL A 96 5.88 -6.12 -4.03
N HIS A 97 4.85 -5.77 -4.81
CA HIS A 97 4.70 -4.47 -5.47
C HIS A 97 3.63 -3.66 -4.77
N VAL A 98 4.01 -2.53 -4.19
CA VAL A 98 3.09 -1.56 -3.61
C VAL A 98 2.92 -0.43 -4.61
N THR A 99 1.75 -0.32 -5.23
CA THR A 99 1.45 0.77 -6.17
C THR A 99 0.84 1.98 -5.46
N ARG A 100 0.22 1.73 -4.31
CA ARG A 100 -0.33 2.73 -3.39
C ARG A 100 -0.16 2.21 -1.96
N PRO A 101 0.51 2.93 -1.07
CA PRO A 101 0.68 2.47 0.30
C PRO A 101 -0.63 2.61 1.07
N GLU A 102 -0.84 1.74 2.05
CA GLU A 102 -1.79 2.04 3.12
C GLU A 102 -1.21 3.16 3.99
N VAL A 103 -2.05 4.10 4.41
CA VAL A 103 -1.62 5.23 5.23
C VAL A 103 -2.30 5.15 6.57
N VAL A 104 -1.48 5.07 7.61
CA VAL A 104 -1.90 5.01 9.01
C VAL A 104 -1.52 6.32 9.67
N VAL A 105 -2.48 6.98 10.30
CA VAL A 105 -2.23 8.14 11.16
C VAL A 105 -2.29 7.70 12.60
N VAL A 106 -1.24 7.97 13.35
CA VAL A 106 -1.13 7.62 14.76
C VAL A 106 -2.07 8.50 15.57
N THR A 107 -3.02 7.89 16.30
CA THR A 107 -4.06 8.61 17.04
C THR A 107 -3.67 8.86 18.50
N ARG A 108 -2.68 8.13 19.02
CA ARG A 108 -2.11 8.30 20.36
C ARG A 108 -0.67 7.79 20.42
N PRO A 109 0.15 8.27 21.38
CA PRO A 109 1.50 7.77 21.56
C PRO A 109 1.53 6.25 21.65
N THR A 110 2.32 5.62 20.79
CA THR A 110 2.36 4.16 20.64
C THR A 110 3.81 3.72 20.57
N HIS A 111 4.25 2.90 21.52
CA HIS A 111 5.57 2.28 21.49
C HIS A 111 5.48 0.97 20.72
N GLN A 112 6.28 0.83 19.67
CA GLN A 112 6.30 -0.35 18.82
C GLN A 112 7.70 -0.92 18.81
N ILE A 113 7.80 -2.24 18.85
CA ILE A 113 9.05 -2.98 18.89
C ILE A 113 9.08 -3.82 17.61
N GLY A 114 10.11 -3.67 16.78
CA GLY A 114 10.34 -4.61 15.67
C GLY A 114 11.02 -5.91 16.18
N PHE A 115 11.11 -6.93 15.33
CA PHE A 115 11.87 -8.17 15.52
C PHE A 115 13.31 -7.94 15.97
N GLN A 116 13.93 -6.80 15.61
CA GLN A 116 15.29 -6.45 16.06
C GLN A 116 15.34 -5.75 17.43
N GLU A 117 14.24 -5.74 18.19
CA GLU A 117 14.11 -5.21 19.55
C GLU A 117 14.44 -3.71 19.73
N SER A 118 14.73 -2.98 18.64
CA SER A 118 14.78 -1.52 18.66
C SER A 118 13.36 -0.97 18.59
N GLY A 119 12.96 -0.26 19.64
CA GLY A 119 11.64 0.33 19.75
C GLY A 119 11.55 1.70 19.07
N VAL A 120 10.43 1.99 18.42
CA VAL A 120 10.06 3.34 17.96
C VAL A 120 8.89 3.81 18.81
N LEU A 121 9.02 5.00 19.40
CA LEU A 121 7.90 5.70 20.02
C LEU A 121 7.26 6.62 18.97
N PHE A 122 6.13 6.20 18.42
CA PHE A 122 5.30 7.05 17.58
C PHE A 122 4.55 8.07 18.45
N GLN A 123 4.47 9.30 17.94
CA GLN A 123 3.70 10.39 18.51
C GLN A 123 2.35 10.50 17.81
N GLN A 124 1.36 11.06 18.52
CA GLN A 124 0.08 11.40 17.90
C GLN A 124 0.30 12.33 16.68
N GLY A 125 -0.34 12.00 15.57
CA GLY A 125 -0.22 12.72 14.29
C GLY A 125 0.93 12.25 13.40
N ASP A 126 1.83 11.38 13.88
CA ASP A 126 2.79 10.71 12.99
C ASP A 126 2.04 9.91 11.92
N THR A 127 2.63 9.82 10.73
CA THR A 127 2.06 9.11 9.58
C THR A 127 2.99 8.01 9.14
N LEU A 128 2.46 6.79 9.02
CA LEU A 128 3.15 5.63 8.49
C LEU A 128 2.60 5.29 7.12
N PHE A 129 3.47 4.89 6.20
CA PHE A 129 3.08 4.35 4.89
C PHE A 129 3.46 2.87 4.87
N VAL A 130 2.47 2.00 4.99
CA VAL A 130 2.67 0.55 5.06
C VAL A 130 3.11 0.02 3.69
N LEU A 131 4.17 -0.77 3.67
CA LEU A 131 4.82 -1.27 2.46
C LEU A 131 4.69 -2.78 2.30
N ASP A 132 4.93 -3.56 3.35
CA ASP A 132 4.88 -5.01 3.23
C ASP A 132 4.39 -5.65 4.52
N TYR A 133 3.64 -6.73 4.39
CA TYR A 133 3.30 -7.60 5.52
C TYR A 133 4.36 -8.69 5.62
N ILE A 134 5.08 -8.72 6.73
CA ILE A 134 6.18 -9.66 6.95
C ILE A 134 5.61 -11.00 7.41
N ALA A 135 5.11 -11.05 8.65
CA ALA A 135 4.45 -12.19 9.30
C ALA A 135 3.92 -11.75 10.67
N GLU A 136 2.99 -12.49 11.28
CA GLU A 136 2.64 -12.36 12.71
C GLU A 136 2.25 -10.94 13.17
N GLY A 137 1.63 -10.15 12.29
CA GLY A 137 1.24 -8.76 12.56
C GLY A 137 2.36 -7.73 12.38
N PHE A 138 3.54 -8.13 11.91
CA PHE A 138 4.64 -7.21 11.60
C PHE A 138 4.62 -6.73 10.15
N PHE A 139 4.97 -5.46 9.98
CA PHE A 139 4.96 -4.77 8.71
C PHE A 139 6.24 -3.96 8.51
N ASP A 140 6.70 -3.89 7.27
CA ASP A 140 7.57 -2.80 6.83
C ASP A 140 6.73 -1.55 6.60
N ALA A 141 7.17 -0.43 7.15
CA ALA A 141 6.56 0.87 6.96
C ALA A 141 7.61 1.95 6.66
N TRP A 142 7.26 2.89 5.78
CA TRP A 142 8.05 4.12 5.61
C TRP A 142 7.64 5.13 6.67
N TYR A 143 8.63 5.59 7.43
CA TYR A 143 8.47 6.58 8.49
C TYR A 143 9.73 7.45 8.59
N ARG A 144 9.55 8.78 8.55
CA ARG A 144 10.64 9.78 8.65
C ARG A 144 11.88 9.43 7.81
N ASP A 145 11.65 9.24 6.52
CA ASP A 145 12.69 8.98 5.52
C ASP A 145 13.45 7.65 5.68
N SER A 146 12.87 6.68 6.38
CA SER A 146 13.43 5.35 6.56
C SER A 146 12.36 4.26 6.49
N ILE A 147 12.75 3.07 6.06
CA ILE A 147 11.94 1.87 6.24
C ILE A 147 12.22 1.36 7.66
N ILE A 148 11.16 1.21 8.42
CA ILE A 148 11.17 0.61 9.74
C ILE A 148 10.28 -0.61 9.75
N GLU A 149 10.47 -1.44 10.74
CA GLU A 149 9.56 -2.51 11.06
C GLU A 149 8.69 -2.10 12.24
N THR A 150 7.41 -2.46 12.20
CA THR A 150 6.47 -2.21 13.28
C THR A 150 5.48 -3.36 13.40
N GLU A 151 5.08 -3.67 14.62
CA GLU A 151 3.87 -4.46 14.86
C GLU A 151 2.64 -3.61 14.48
N ILE A 152 1.55 -4.30 14.18
CA ILE A 152 0.25 -3.69 13.91
C ILE A 152 -0.34 -3.06 15.17
N PHE A 153 -0.80 -1.82 15.02
CA PHE A 153 -1.54 -1.10 16.07
C PHE A 153 -2.75 -0.33 15.49
N TRP A 154 -3.18 -0.65 14.28
CA TRP A 154 -4.33 -0.09 13.57
C TRP A 154 -5.27 -1.21 13.10
N PRO A 155 -6.51 -0.91 12.67
CA PRO A 155 -7.42 -1.93 12.17
C PRO A 155 -6.88 -2.62 10.91
N TRP A 156 -6.89 -3.95 10.88
CA TRP A 156 -6.51 -4.75 9.70
C TRP A 156 -7.42 -5.96 9.53
N GLU A 157 -7.76 -6.28 8.29
CA GLU A 157 -8.82 -7.23 7.89
C GLU A 157 -8.64 -8.65 8.45
N HIS A 158 -7.42 -9.04 8.80
CA HIS A 158 -7.10 -10.38 9.30
C HIS A 158 -6.73 -10.43 10.79
N TRP A 159 -6.76 -9.29 11.47
CA TRP A 159 -6.47 -9.20 12.89
C TRP A 159 -7.75 -8.84 13.66
N TYR A 160 -8.27 -9.83 14.39
CA TYR A 160 -9.38 -9.63 15.31
C TYR A 160 -8.82 -9.36 16.69
N PRO A 161 -8.72 -8.10 17.15
CA PRO A 161 -8.42 -7.88 18.53
C PRO A 161 -9.52 -8.44 19.44
N ALA A 162 -9.18 -8.58 20.72
CA ALA A 162 -10.18 -8.63 21.77
C ALA A 162 -11.18 -7.46 21.61
N LYS A 163 -12.44 -7.70 22.00
CA LYS A 163 -13.59 -6.79 21.81
C LYS A 163 -13.38 -5.34 22.34
N ASP A 164 -12.37 -5.12 23.17
CA ASP A 164 -12.06 -3.85 23.83
C ASP A 164 -10.65 -3.32 23.48
N TYR A 165 -10.02 -3.81 22.41
CA TYR A 165 -8.72 -3.26 21.99
C TYR A 165 -8.92 -1.90 21.33
N GLU A 166 -8.30 -0.90 21.93
CA GLU A 166 -8.20 0.42 21.32
C GLU A 166 -6.97 0.47 20.41
N TYR A 167 -7.19 0.78 19.14
CA TYR A 167 -6.10 0.97 18.20
C TYR A 167 -5.31 2.26 18.49
N GLY A 168 -4.00 2.21 18.28
CA GLY A 168 -3.10 3.36 18.36
C GLY A 168 -3.03 4.20 17.08
N GLY A 169 -3.69 3.77 16.01
CA GLY A 169 -3.71 4.43 14.72
C GLY A 169 -4.96 4.11 13.89
N ASP A 170 -5.26 5.00 12.95
CA ASP A 170 -6.39 4.90 12.03
C ASP A 170 -5.90 4.81 10.58
N VAL A 171 -6.56 3.97 9.79
CA VAL A 171 -6.31 3.90 8.34
C VAL A 171 -7.05 5.03 7.64
N VAL A 172 -6.30 5.96 7.05
CA VAL A 172 -6.85 7.09 6.28
C VAL A 172 -6.79 6.88 4.77
N GLN A 173 -6.03 5.89 4.31
CA GLN A 173 -5.99 5.45 2.92
C GLN A 173 -5.70 3.95 2.88
N GLN A 174 -6.54 3.19 2.19
CA GLN A 174 -6.32 1.77 1.93
C GLN A 174 -5.13 1.54 0.98
N GLY A 175 -4.34 0.49 1.23
CA GLY A 175 -3.22 0.10 0.38
C GLY A 175 -3.64 -0.63 -0.90
N VAL A 176 -2.73 -0.68 -1.87
CA VAL A 176 -2.79 -1.57 -3.04
C VAL A 176 -1.42 -2.18 -3.24
N ALA A 177 -1.33 -3.46 -2.92
CA ALA A 177 -0.16 -4.28 -3.12
C ALA A 177 -0.51 -5.55 -3.90
N SER A 178 0.47 -6.08 -4.63
CA SER A 178 0.37 -7.38 -5.29
C SER A 178 1.64 -8.18 -5.05
N PHE A 179 1.49 -9.43 -4.62
CA PHE A 179 2.60 -10.38 -4.53
C PHE A 179 2.74 -11.11 -5.86
N TRP A 180 3.94 -11.09 -6.44
CA TRP A 180 4.28 -11.76 -7.68
C TRP A 180 5.33 -12.82 -7.41
N ILE A 181 5.18 -13.98 -8.05
CA ILE A 181 6.12 -15.08 -7.96
C ILE A 181 6.68 -15.42 -9.33
N GLN A 182 7.98 -15.68 -9.38
CA GLN A 182 8.62 -16.29 -10.54
C GLN A 182 8.45 -17.80 -10.44
N VAL A 183 8.00 -18.42 -11.53
CA VAL A 183 7.65 -19.84 -11.57
C VAL A 183 8.36 -20.59 -12.68
N ARG A 184 8.51 -21.91 -12.50
CA ARG A 184 8.99 -22.84 -13.52
C ARG A 184 8.09 -24.08 -13.59
N ASN A 185 7.61 -24.45 -14.77
CA ASN A 185 6.83 -25.68 -14.96
C ASN A 185 7.70 -26.92 -15.20
N GLY A 186 7.06 -28.09 -15.31
CA GLY A 186 7.76 -29.37 -15.54
C GLY A 186 8.51 -29.48 -16.88
N SER A 187 8.18 -28.61 -17.85
CA SER A 187 8.90 -28.52 -19.13
C SER A 187 10.08 -27.54 -19.13
N GLY A 188 10.30 -26.86 -17.99
CA GLY A 188 11.39 -25.88 -17.83
C GLY A 188 11.06 -24.47 -18.31
N GLN A 189 9.81 -24.17 -18.67
CA GLN A 189 9.39 -22.81 -19.01
C GLN A 189 9.30 -21.95 -17.75
N GLU A 190 9.73 -20.69 -17.86
CA GLU A 190 9.71 -19.73 -16.77
C GLU A 190 8.90 -18.48 -17.08
N GLY A 191 8.38 -17.86 -16.01
CA GLY A 191 7.71 -16.57 -16.09
C GLY A 191 7.19 -16.14 -14.73
N TRP A 192 6.27 -15.18 -14.73
CA TRP A 192 5.76 -14.52 -13.54
C TRP A 192 4.25 -14.64 -13.44
N VAL A 193 3.74 -14.83 -12.24
CA VAL A 193 2.31 -14.89 -11.97
C VAL A 193 1.98 -14.12 -10.69
N PRO A 194 0.86 -13.39 -10.62
CA PRO A 194 0.37 -12.87 -9.35
C PRO A 194 0.01 -14.05 -8.42
N ALA A 195 0.54 -14.03 -7.21
CA ALA A 195 0.23 -15.05 -6.20
C ALA A 195 -1.14 -14.78 -5.60
N ASP A 196 -2.19 -15.30 -6.23
CA ASP A 196 -3.55 -15.30 -5.70
C ASP A 196 -3.88 -16.67 -5.06
N ARG A 197 -4.54 -16.66 -3.90
CA ARG A 197 -4.91 -17.89 -3.17
C ARG A 197 -6.15 -18.58 -3.73
N ALA A 198 -6.81 -17.97 -4.71
CA ALA A 198 -7.99 -18.55 -5.35
C ALA A 198 -7.62 -19.57 -6.42
N SER A 199 -6.52 -19.30 -7.14
CA SER A 199 -6.05 -20.11 -8.27
C SER A 199 -4.76 -20.85 -7.98
N LEU A 200 -4.11 -20.63 -6.82
CA LEU A 200 -2.88 -21.33 -6.43
C LEU A 200 -2.98 -21.93 -5.03
N ALA A 201 -2.49 -23.16 -4.89
CA ALA A 201 -2.23 -23.80 -3.60
C ALA A 201 -0.73 -23.75 -3.31
N SER A 202 -0.36 -23.04 -2.24
CA SER A 202 1.02 -22.86 -1.81
C SER A 202 1.49 -23.98 -0.89
N ALA A 203 2.74 -24.42 -1.06
CA ALA A 203 3.46 -25.09 0.01
C ALA A 203 3.61 -24.14 1.21
N ASN A 204 3.71 -24.70 2.41
CA ASN A 204 4.06 -23.93 3.60
C ASN A 204 5.36 -24.48 4.20
N SER A 205 6.02 -23.71 5.06
CA SER A 205 7.32 -24.10 5.64
C SER A 205 7.26 -25.35 6.52
N LEU A 206 6.07 -25.76 6.98
CA LEU A 206 5.83 -26.93 7.82
C LEU A 206 5.40 -28.16 7.01
N ASP A 207 4.78 -27.96 5.85
CA ASP A 207 4.28 -28.97 4.92
C ASP A 207 4.70 -28.58 3.48
N PRO A 208 5.80 -29.17 2.98
CA PRO A 208 6.36 -28.82 1.68
C PRO A 208 5.52 -29.36 0.51
N ASP A 209 4.57 -30.26 0.79
CA ASP A 209 3.65 -30.76 -0.23
C ASP A 209 2.44 -29.81 -0.32
N PRO A 210 2.16 -29.20 -1.49
CA PRO A 210 1.05 -28.27 -1.60
C PRO A 210 -0.27 -29.00 -1.35
N PRO A 211 -1.24 -28.36 -0.66
CA PRO A 211 -2.54 -28.97 -0.43
C PRO A 211 -3.25 -29.22 -1.76
N ARG A 212 -4.17 -30.19 -1.76
CA ARG A 212 -5.01 -30.44 -2.94
C ARG A 212 -5.89 -29.22 -3.23
N CYS A 213 -6.12 -28.99 -4.52
CA CYS A 213 -7.02 -27.93 -4.94
C CYS A 213 -8.46 -28.19 -4.44
N PRO A 214 -9.19 -27.14 -4.02
CA PRO A 214 -10.57 -27.27 -3.61
C PRO A 214 -11.42 -27.77 -4.78
N ALA A 215 -12.47 -28.55 -4.49
CA ALA A 215 -13.42 -28.99 -5.50
C ALA A 215 -14.04 -27.79 -6.23
N ARG A 216 -14.38 -27.93 -7.52
CA ARG A 216 -15.10 -26.89 -8.24
C ARG A 216 -16.48 -26.69 -7.58
N ALA A 217 -16.88 -25.43 -7.41
CA ALA A 217 -18.28 -25.14 -7.13
C ALA A 217 -19.10 -25.56 -8.36
N GLU A 218 -20.13 -26.39 -8.15
CA GLU A 218 -21.08 -26.83 -9.17
C GLU A 218 -22.03 -25.70 -9.61
#